data_AF-A0A0F9J9C4-F1
#
_entry.id   AF-A0A0F9J9C4-F1
#
_cell.length_a   1.000
_cell.length_b   1.000
_cell.length_c   1.000
_cell.angle_alpha   90.00
_cell.angle_beta   90.00
_cell.angle_gamma   90.00
#
_symmetry.space_group_name_H-M   'P 1'
#
loop_
_entity.id
_entity.type
_entity.pdbx_description
1 polymer ?
#
loop_
_entity_poly.entity_id
_entity_poly.type
_entity_poly.pdbx_seq_one_letter_code
_entity_poly.pdbx_strand_id
1 'polypeptide(L)' 'MLFRQKEVDFGQKKHIDYDKFEQIFYDNLYFEGSNSVLKIPLISLIKNISYDDFKIEKFDILKYIYLLQHE' A
#
# COMPACT_ATOMS: atom_id res chain seq x y z
N MET A 1 -31.95 2.67 12.94
CA MET A 1 -31.13 2.07 11.87
C MET A 1 -29.71 1.92 12.43
N LEU A 2 -29.38 0.76 13.01
CA LEU A 2 -28.06 0.51 13.59
C LEU A 2 -27.09 0.23 12.43
N PHE A 3 -26.22 1.19 12.13
CA PHE A 3 -25.05 0.93 11.30
C PHE A 3 -24.14 -0.03 12.07
N ARG A 4 -24.17 -1.31 11.73
CA ARG A 4 -23.07 -2.22 12.07
C ARG A 4 -21.84 -1.69 11.32
N GLN A 5 -20.99 -0.92 11.99
CA GLN A 5 -19.60 -0.81 11.58
C GLN A 5 -19.08 -2.25 11.56
N LYS A 6 -18.95 -2.83 10.36
CA LYS A 6 -18.05 -3.95 10.17
C LYS A 6 -16.70 -3.42 10.61
N GLU A 7 -16.17 -3.93 11.72
CA GLU A 7 -14.75 -3.80 12.01
C GLU A 7 -14.02 -4.37 10.79
N VAL A 8 -13.53 -3.48 9.94
CA VAL A 8 -12.64 -3.87 8.87
C VAL A 8 -11.35 -4.21 9.61
N ASP A 9 -11.06 -5.50 9.72
CA ASP A 9 -9.77 -5.98 10.20
C ASP A 9 -8.71 -5.42 9.24
N PHE A 10 -8.15 -4.26 9.59
CA PHE A 10 -7.20 -3.55 8.75
C PHE A 10 -5.93 -4.39 8.70
N GLY A 11 -5.71 -5.01 7.54
CA GLY A 11 -4.71 -6.05 7.30
C GLY A 11 -3.37 -5.83 8.00
N GLN A 12 -2.96 -6.87 8.71
CA GLN A 12 -1.93 -6.89 9.75
C GLN A 12 -0.48 -6.89 9.20
N LYS A 13 -0.28 -6.53 7.92
CA LYS A 13 1.03 -6.60 7.26
C LYS A 13 1.52 -5.22 6.84
N LYS A 14 2.56 -4.77 7.54
CA LYS A 14 3.31 -3.55 7.24
C LYS A 14 4.62 -3.92 6.55
N HIS A 15 5.03 -3.12 5.58
CA HIS A 15 6.31 -3.29 4.90
C HIS A 15 6.89 -1.93 4.51
N ILE A 16 8.18 -1.73 4.79
CA ILE A 16 8.89 -0.55 4.30
C ILE A 16 9.40 -0.87 2.89
N ASP A 17 9.02 -0.05 1.94
CA ASP A 17 9.42 -0.16 0.54
C ASP A 17 10.12 1.13 0.08
N TYR A 18 11.04 1.00 -0.88
CA TYR A 18 11.74 2.13 -1.47
C TYR A 18 11.39 2.27 -2.95
N ASP A 19 10.67 3.33 -3.28
CA ASP A 19 10.41 3.69 -4.68
C ASP A 19 11.65 4.37 -5.25
N LYS A 20 12.38 3.66 -6.12
CA LYS A 20 13.59 4.17 -6.77
C LYS A 20 13.35 5.33 -7.75
N PHE A 21 12.15 5.44 -8.32
CA PHE A 21 11.84 6.48 -9.29
C PHE A 21 11.46 7.78 -8.58
N GLU A 22 10.62 7.67 -7.55
CA GLU A 22 10.23 8.81 -6.72
C GLU A 22 11.26 9.15 -5.64
N GLN A 23 12.19 8.23 -5.36
CA GLN A 23 13.19 8.29 -4.28
C GLN A 23 12.53 8.54 -2.92
N ILE A 24 11.48 7.77 -2.62
CA ILE A 24 10.69 7.85 -1.39
C ILE A 24 10.64 6.47 -0.72
N PHE A 25 10.87 6.46 0.58
CA PHE A 25 10.54 5.35 1.45
C PHE A 25 9.07 5.44 1.86
N TYR A 26 8.33 4.35 1.69
CA TYR A 26 6.94 4.22 2.07
C TYR A 26 6.77 3.18 3.17
N ASP A 27 5.90 3.44 4.15
CA ASP A 27 5.30 2.41 5.01
C ASP A 27 4.01 1.93 4.33
N ASN A 28 4.07 0.74 3.75
CA ASN A 28 2.97 0.13 3.02
C ASN A 28 2.10 -0.71 3.97
N LEU A 29 0.83 -0.35 4.08
CA LEU A 29 -0.22 -1.13 4.74
C LEU A 29 -1.05 -1.89 3.72
N TYR A 30 -1.02 -3.22 3.78
CA TYR A 30 -1.76 -4.07 2.86
C TYR A 30 -3.12 -4.50 3.41
N PHE A 31 -4.16 -4.32 2.62
CA PHE A 31 -5.53 -4.71 2.94
C PHE A 31 -5.96 -5.88 2.06
N GLU A 32 -5.66 -7.10 2.52
CA GLU A 32 -5.95 -8.35 1.80
C GLU A 32 -7.42 -8.48 1.41
N GLY A 33 -8.35 -8.10 2.30
CA GLY A 33 -9.79 -8.16 2.02
C GLY A 33 -10.27 -7.25 0.87
N SER A 34 -9.44 -6.29 0.43
CA SER A 34 -9.78 -5.34 -0.64
C SER A 34 -8.75 -5.32 -1.78
N ASN A 35 -7.72 -6.16 -1.71
CA ASN A 35 -6.54 -6.14 -2.60
C ASN A 35 -6.02 -4.71 -2.84
N SER A 36 -5.91 -3.93 -1.77
CA SER A 36 -5.45 -2.54 -1.82
C SER A 36 -4.31 -2.31 -0.85
N VAL A 37 -3.44 -1.35 -1.16
CA VAL A 37 -2.33 -0.92 -0.31
C VAL A 37 -2.45 0.58 -0.05
N LEU A 38 -2.30 0.97 1.21
CA LEU A 38 -2.06 2.35 1.59
C LEU A 38 -0.54 2.55 1.73
N LYS A 39 0.02 3.43 0.92
CA LYS A 39 1.43 3.82 1.01
C LYS A 39 1.54 5.15 1.74
N ILE A 40 2.18 5.13 2.90
CA ILE A 40 2.40 6.32 3.72
C ILE A 40 3.84 6.78 3.51
N PRO A 41 4.10 7.98 2.95
CA PRO A 41 5.46 8.45 2.74
C PRO A 41 6.15 8.67 4.09
N LEU A 42 7.34 8.10 4.25
CA LEU A 42 8.16 8.24 5.45
C LEU A 42 9.27 9.28 5.26
N ILE A 43 10.07 9.09 4.20
CA ILE A 43 11.27 9.90 3.92
C ILE A 43 11.41 10.01 2.40
N SER A 44 11.69 11.21 1.90
CA SER A 44 12.11 11.43 0.52
C SER A 44 13.55 11.94 0.47
N LEU A 45 14.30 11.50 -0.55
CA LEU A 45 15.69 11.93 -0.76
C LEU A 45 15.80 13.16 -1.67
N ILE A 46 14.71 13.56 -2.35
CA ILE A 46 14.76 14.59 -3.40
C ILE A 46 13.76 15.72 -3.24
N LYS A 47 12.71 15.55 -2.43
CA LYS A 47 11.68 16.57 -2.22
C LYS A 47 11.16 16.57 -0.78
N ASN A 48 10.52 17.65 -0.37
CA ASN A 48 9.74 17.63 0.87
C ASN A 48 8.48 16.79 0.64
N ILE A 49 8.16 15.95 1.62
CA ILE A 49 6.93 15.14 1.65
C ILE A 49 6.02 15.69 2.73
N SER A 50 4.71 15.77 2.44
CA SER A 50 3.69 16.01 3.46
C SER A 50 3.17 14.68 3.98
N TYR A 51 2.82 14.64 5.27
CA TYR A 51 2.12 13.49 5.85
C TYR A 51 0.73 13.26 5.23
N ASP A 52 0.18 14.29 4.58
CA ASP A 52 -1.10 14.20 3.87
C ASP A 52 -0.98 13.57 2.46
N ASP A 53 0.24 13.28 1.98
CA ASP A 53 0.51 12.76 0.62
C ASP A 53 0.38 11.22 0.54
N PHE A 54 -0.48 10.61 1.34
CA PHE A 54 -0.67 9.16 1.30
C PHE A 54 -1.33 8.71 -0.02
N LYS A 55 -0.91 7.54 -0.51
CA LYS A 55 -1.44 6.95 -1.75
C LYS A 55 -2.22 5.69 -1.44
N ILE A 56 -3.36 5.51 -2.10
CA ILE A 56 -4.11 4.26 -2.06
C ILE A 56 -4.04 3.63 -3.45
N GLU A 57 -3.49 2.44 -3.54
CA GLU A 57 -3.38 1.68 -4.78
C GLU A 57 -4.14 0.37 -4.65
N LYS A 58 -4.97 0.06 -5.65
CA LYS A 58 -5.61 -1.25 -5.75
C LYS A 58 -4.77 -2.12 -6.69
N PHE A 59 -4.33 -3.28 -6.20
CA PHE A 59 -3.60 -4.24 -7.01
C PHE A 59 -4.54 -5.35 -7.45
N ASP A 60 -4.42 -5.74 -8.72
CA ASP A 60 -5.11 -6.90 -9.26
C ASP A 60 -4.14 -8.09 -9.16
N ILE A 61 -4.32 -8.92 -8.12
CA ILE A 61 -3.46 -10.09 -7.87
C ILE A 61 -3.38 -10.98 -9.12
N LEU A 62 -4.45 -11.05 -9.92
CA LEU A 62 -4.48 -11.86 -11.15
C LEU A 62 -3.44 -11.42 -12.19
N LYS A 63 -3.07 -10.13 -12.23
CA LYS A 63 -2.01 -9.64 -13.13
C LYS A 63 -0.61 -10.08 -12.71
N TYR A 64 -0.40 -10.36 -11.43
CA TYR A 64 0.88 -10.78 -10.88
C TYR A 64 1.08 -12.30 -10.89
N ILE A 65 0.00 -13.10 -11.04
CA ILE A 65 0.11 -14.56 -11.24
C ILE A 65 1.00 -14.88 -12.44
N TYR A 66 0.89 -14.09 -13.51
CA TYR A 66 1.71 -14.26 -14.72
C TYR A 66 3.20 -14.00 -14.52
N LEU A 67 3.59 -13.23 -13.50
CA LEU A 67 5.00 -12.93 -13.21
C LEU A 67 5.67 -14.01 -12.36
N LEU A 68 4.90 -14.84 -11.66
CA LEU A 68 5.40 -16.00 -10.90
C LEU A 68 5.55 -17.26 -11.77
N GLN A 69 5.21 -17.18 -13.06
CA GLN A 69 5.14 -18.31 -13.97
C GLN A 69 6.27 -18.34 -15.01
N HIS A 70 7.42 -17.74 -14.70
CA HIS A 70 8.63 -17.87 -15.50
C HIS A 70 9.73 -18.55 -14.66
N GLU A 71 9.84 -19.86 -14.82
CA GLU A 71 11.09 -20.61 -14.62
C GLU A 71 12.09 -20.29 -15.74
#